data_AF-A0A8T4UJW5-F1
#
_entry.id   AF-A0A8T4UJW5-F1
#
_cell.length_a   1.000
_cell.length_b   1.000
_cell.length_c   1.000
_cell.angle_alpha   90.00
_cell.angle_beta   90.00
_cell.angle_gamma   90.00
#
_symmetry.space_group_name_H-M   'P 1'
#
loop_
_entity.id
_entity.type
_entity.pdbx_description
1 polymer ?
#
loop_
_entity_poly.entity_id
_entity_poly.type
_entity_poly.pdbx_seq_one_letter_code
_entity_poly.pdbx_strand_id
1 'polypeptide(L)' 'MQLACSVEEGCEEDIPIKSCDDYAFYFKKSTDAKIYKDNNCVVIEGDNIGISKAVDRINMKLLNI' A
#
# COMPACT_ATOMS: atom_id res chain seq x y z
N MET A 1 8.51 4.09 7.40
CA MET A 1 7.40 3.50 6.60
C MET A 1 6.72 2.46 7.47
N GLN A 2 5.40 2.45 7.53
CA GLN A 2 4.65 1.45 8.29
C GLN A 2 3.72 0.74 7.32
N LEU A 3 3.89 -0.58 7.21
CA LEU A 3 2.96 -1.43 6.46
C LEU A 3 1.61 -1.38 7.19
N ALA A 4 0.51 -1.52 6.45
CA ALA A 4 -0.84 -1.54 7.02
C ALA A 4 -1.63 -2.65 6.32
N CYS A 5 -2.52 -3.30 7.06
CA CYS A 5 -3.31 -4.43 6.55
C CYS A 5 -4.76 -4.01 6.32
N SER A 6 -5.32 -4.39 5.17
CA SER A 6 -6.73 -4.14 4.84
C SER A 6 -7.57 -5.35 5.19
N VAL A 7 -8.45 -5.18 6.18
CA VAL A 7 -9.41 -6.19 6.66
C VAL A 7 -8.71 -7.35 7.39
N GLU A 8 -9.31 -7.80 8.49
CA GLU A 8 -8.71 -8.67 9.53
C GLU A 8 -8.19 -10.05 9.06
N GLU A 9 -8.39 -10.46 7.81
CA GLU A 9 -7.97 -11.78 7.35
C GLU A 9 -6.50 -11.80 6.89
N GLY A 10 -5.63 -12.31 7.77
CA GLY A 10 -4.25 -12.70 7.43
C GLY A 10 -3.17 -11.65 7.73
N CYS A 11 -3.47 -10.67 8.58
CA CYS A 11 -2.50 -9.68 9.03
C CYS A 11 -1.56 -10.26 10.11
N GLU A 12 -0.26 -10.01 9.99
CA GLU A 12 0.68 -10.24 11.10
C GLU A 12 0.34 -9.29 12.26
N GLU A 13 0.45 -9.76 13.51
CA GLU A 13 -0.02 -9.06 14.72
C GLU A 13 0.56 -7.65 14.89
N ASP A 14 1.72 -7.37 14.29
CA ASP A 14 2.47 -6.12 14.42
C ASP A 14 2.10 -5.05 13.36
N ILE A 15 1.10 -5.30 12.52
CA ILE A 15 0.71 -4.40 11.42
C ILE A 15 -0.61 -3.69 11.76
N PRO A 16 -0.66 -2.34 11.78
CA PRO A 16 -1.90 -1.63 12.04
C PRO A 16 -2.97 -1.95 10.98
N ILE A 17 -4.14 -2.38 11.46
CA ILE A 17 -5.33 -2.59 10.64
C ILE A 17 -5.85 -1.20 10.23
N LYS A 18 -6.04 -0.99 8.93
CA LYS A 18 -6.62 0.24 8.38
C LYS A 18 -7.84 -0.10 7.54
N SER A 19 -8.96 0.55 7.84
CA SER A 19 -10.11 0.56 6.95
C SER A 19 -9.95 1.67 5.92
N CYS A 20 -10.52 1.46 4.74
CA CYS A 20 -10.55 2.46 3.66
C CYS A 20 -11.66 3.49 3.78
N ASP A 21 -12.13 3.68 5.02
CA ASP A 21 -13.11 4.71 5.36
C ASP A 21 -12.44 6.08 5.36
N ASP A 22 -11.16 6.15 5.75
CA ASP A 22 -10.32 7.35 5.66
C ASP A 22 -9.46 7.36 4.38
N TYR A 23 -9.05 8.56 3.94
CA TYR A 23 -8.08 8.70 2.84
C TYR A 23 -6.73 8.12 3.25
N ALA A 24 -6.39 6.95 2.71
CA ALA A 24 -5.13 6.28 2.99
C ALA A 24 -4.47 5.73 1.70
N PHE A 25 -3.14 5.79 1.68
CA PHE A 25 -2.33 4.96 0.80
C PHE A 25 -1.90 3.74 1.60
N TYR A 26 -2.13 2.53 1.09
CA TYR A 26 -1.57 1.33 1.70
C TYR A 26 -1.13 0.32 0.66
N PHE A 27 -0.18 -0.52 1.06
CA PHE A 27 0.49 -1.49 0.20
C PHE A 27 -0.01 -2.88 0.53
N LYS A 28 -0.38 -3.63 -0.49
CA LYS A 28 -0.89 -5.00 -0.35
C LYS A 28 0.02 -5.97 -1.08
N LYS A 29 0.49 -7.00 -0.39
CA LYS A 29 1.37 -8.01 -0.98
C LYS A 29 0.59 -8.87 -1.97
N SER A 30 1.08 -8.97 -3.19
CA SER A 30 0.46 -9.74 -4.27
C SER A 30 1.54 -10.20 -5.25
N THR A 31 1.30 -11.30 -5.98
CA THR A 31 2.19 -11.69 -7.09
C THR A 31 2.04 -10.77 -8.30
N ASP A 32 0.89 -10.11 -8.41
CA ASP A 32 0.58 -9.21 -9.51
C ASP A 32 0.73 -7.75 -9.08
N ALA A 33 1.42 -6.97 -9.92
CA ALA A 33 1.60 -5.55 -9.68
C ALA A 33 0.42 -4.75 -10.25
N LYS A 34 -0.38 -4.11 -9.39
CA LYS A 34 -1.48 -3.23 -9.83
C LYS A 34 -1.70 -2.07 -8.86
N ILE A 35 -2.15 -0.93 -9.40
CA ILE A 35 -2.58 0.21 -8.61
C ILE A 35 -4.05 0.43 -8.90
N TYR A 36 -4.88 0.42 -7.87
CA TYR A 36 -6.32 0.63 -8.02
C TYR A 36 -6.87 1.44 -6.84
N LYS A 37 -8.06 1.99 -7.03
CA LYS A 37 -8.80 2.64 -5.95
C LYS A 37 -9.77 1.64 -5.35
N ASP A 38 -9.78 1.58 -4.03
CA ASP A 38 -10.76 0.82 -3.25
C ASP A 38 -11.39 1.77 -2.24
N ASN A 39 -12.65 2.16 -2.48
CA ASN A 39 -13.33 3.24 -1.78
C ASN A 39 -12.49 4.53 -1.72
N ASN A 40 -12.13 5.00 -0.52
CA ASN A 40 -11.30 6.22 -0.33
C ASN A 40 -9.79 5.94 -0.34
N CYS A 41 -9.37 4.69 -0.58
CA CYS A 41 -7.96 4.32 -0.61
C CYS A 41 -7.37 4.24 -2.01
N VAL A 42 -6.07 4.51 -2.10
CA VAL A 42 -5.22 4.07 -3.20
C VAL A 42 -4.47 2.81 -2.76
N VAL A 43 -4.77 1.70 -3.40
CA VAL A 43 -4.15 0.40 -3.13
C VAL A 43 -3.03 0.17 -4.13
N ILE A 44 -1.83 -0.11 -3.62
CA ILE A 44 -0.67 -0.51 -4.42
C ILE A 44 -0.39 -1.98 -4.12
N GLU A 45 -0.75 -2.83 -5.06
CA GLU A 45 -0.47 -4.27 -5.00
C GLU A 45 0.84 -4.61 -5.72
N GLY A 46 1.60 -5.53 -5.15
CA GLY A 46 2.79 -6.11 -5.76
C GLY A 46 3.64 -6.91 -4.78
N ASP A 47 4.73 -7.48 -5.27
CA ASP A 47 5.74 -8.10 -4.43
C ASP A 47 6.57 -7.02 -3.71
N ASN A 48 7.45 -7.43 -2.78
CA ASN A 48 8.26 -6.47 -2.03
C ASN A 48 9.09 -5.55 -2.94
N ILE A 49 9.57 -6.08 -4.07
CA ILE A 49 10.36 -5.33 -5.05
C ILE A 49 9.47 -4.33 -5.81
N GLY A 50 8.30 -4.76 -6.26
CA GLY A 50 7.31 -3.93 -6.96
C GLY A 50 6.78 -2.80 -6.08
N ILE A 51 6.46 -3.11 -4.82
CA ILE A 51 6.05 -2.13 -3.82
C ILE A 51 7.17 -1.10 -3.59
N SER A 52 8.42 -1.55 -3.39
CA SER A 52 9.56 -0.62 -3.21
C SER A 52 9.72 0.32 -4.41
N LYS A 53 9.65 -0.21 -5.64
CA LYS A 53 9.73 0.63 -6.86
C LYS A 53 8.58 1.63 -6.97
N ALA A 54 7.38 1.24 -6.58
CA ALA A 54 6.22 2.14 -6.58
C ALA A 54 6.39 3.27 -5.55
N VAL A 55 6.87 2.94 -4.35
CA VAL A 55 7.22 3.92 -3.31
C VAL A 55 8.30 4.89 -3.81
N ASP A 56 9.39 4.37 -4.38
CA ASP A 56 10.48 5.21 -4.89
C ASP A 56 9.98 6.19 -5.95
N ARG A 57 9.14 5.72 -6.88
CA ARG A 57 8.53 6.60 -7.90
C ARG A 57 7.64 7.68 -7.28
N ILE A 58 6.87 7.36 -6.23
CA ILE A 58 6.04 8.34 -5.53
C ILE A 58 6.93 9.35 -4.80
N ASN A 59 7.94 8.88 -4.09
CA ASN A 59 8.89 9.73 -3.37
C ASN A 59 9.63 10.68 -4.32
N MET A 60 10.12 10.21 -5.46
CA MET A 60 10.76 11.05 -6.48
C MET A 60 9.80 12.15 -6.97
N LYS A 61 8.54 11.79 -7.29
CA LYS A 61 7.53 12.77 -7.70
C LYS A 61 7.19 13.79 -6.62
N LEU A 62 7.13 13.38 -5.36
CA LEU A 62 6.81 14.27 -4.24
C LEU A 62 7.97 15.19 -3.86
N LEU A 63 9.19 14.65 -3.88
CA LEU A 63 10.41 15.39 -3.56
C LEU A 63 10.90 16.23 -4.75
N ASN A 64 10.27 16.10 -5.92
CA ASN A 64 10.57 16.85 -7.14
C ASN A 64 12.03 16.70 -7.59
N ILE A 65 12.57 15.48 -7.43
CA ILE A 65 13.91 15.01 -7.80
C ILE A 65 13.78 13.84 -8.75
#